data_AF-A0A6A6SL47-F1
#
_entry.id   AF-A0A6A6SL47-F1
#
_cell.length_a   1.000
_cell.length_b   1.000
_cell.length_c   1.000
_cell.angle_alpha   90.00
_cell.angle_beta   90.00
_cell.angle_gamma   90.00
#
_symmetry.space_group_name_H-M   'P 1'
#
loop_
_entity.id
_entity.type
_entity.pdbx_description
1 polymer ?
#
loop_
_entity_poly.entity_id
_entity_poly.type
_entity_poly.pdbx_seq_one_letter_code
_entity_poly.pdbx_strand_id
1 'polypeptide(L)'
;KAPKRKLPKPLTAGIKQARFDNNNEWDNLQYRKIGTSTRKIVFGYQFVLKDDHIHDLPAMGKRVCENLTDFVFKYGDVSYDAHNGVELKDDAVVLLAKSCPNLKVVQLQDIYSMTDVVLLAFLGLCPKLTSLELTGNAQKFSTDAMEEMQEHPEWAPKLKKLLLPSCGDSTKAEKEFMKEMRNLTRERRDLFVTLVGTMQVKKWGDWELTVQKTHYQRGHKTRKFKQATPPCSDEEIGSTWRKRSRRPGGSMYWRYH
;
A
#
# COMPACT_ATOMS: atom_id res chain seq x y z
N LYS A 1 27.24 8.42 -22.05
CA LYS A 1 26.98 6.96 -22.11
C LYS A 1 26.87 6.46 -20.67
N ALA A 2 25.66 6.15 -20.19
CA ALA A 2 25.47 5.54 -18.87
C ALA A 2 26.17 4.17 -18.82
N PRO A 3 26.76 3.77 -17.68
CA PRO A 3 27.45 2.50 -17.58
C PRO A 3 26.44 1.35 -17.68
N LYS A 4 26.68 0.43 -18.62
CA LYS A 4 25.90 -0.80 -18.79
C LYS A 4 25.89 -1.55 -17.45
N ARG A 5 24.71 -1.72 -16.83
CA ARG A 5 24.50 -2.54 -15.63
C ARG A 5 25.02 -3.96 -15.92
N LYS A 6 26.20 -4.30 -15.42
CA LYS A 6 26.75 -5.67 -15.50
C LYS A 6 25.93 -6.55 -14.56
N LEU A 7 25.22 -7.54 -15.11
CA LEU A 7 24.56 -8.61 -14.34
C LEU A 7 25.63 -9.41 -13.55
N PRO A 8 25.58 -9.47 -12.21
CA PRO A 8 26.43 -10.37 -11.45
C PRO A 8 25.84 -11.79 -11.39
N LYS A 9 26.75 -12.77 -11.40
CA LYS A 9 26.56 -14.23 -11.30
C LYS A 9 25.84 -14.68 -9.99
N PRO A 10 25.73 -16.01 -9.77
CA PRO A 10 24.48 -16.74 -9.61
C PRO A 10 23.59 -16.23 -8.47
N LEU A 11 22.27 -16.38 -8.64
CA LEU A 11 21.21 -16.08 -7.67
C LEU A 11 21.67 -16.34 -6.23
N THR A 12 22.11 -15.30 -5.53
CA THR A 12 22.52 -15.40 -4.12
C THR A 12 21.28 -15.71 -3.28
N ALA A 13 21.47 -16.24 -2.07
CA ALA A 13 20.35 -16.44 -1.16
C ALA A 13 19.64 -15.10 -0.87
N GLY A 14 20.33 -13.96 -0.85
CA GLY A 14 19.76 -12.69 -0.42
C GLY A 14 19.35 -12.72 1.07
N ILE A 15 18.69 -11.66 1.54
CA ILE A 15 18.16 -11.58 2.91
C ILE A 15 16.65 -11.81 2.92
N LYS A 16 16.12 -12.44 3.98
CA LYS A 16 14.69 -12.77 4.10
C LYS A 16 13.78 -11.55 4.00
N GLN A 17 14.17 -10.47 4.68
CA GLN A 17 13.49 -9.16 4.64
C GLN A 17 14.48 -8.11 4.13
N ALA A 18 14.33 -7.72 2.87
CA ALA A 18 15.10 -6.65 2.27
C ALA A 18 14.43 -5.30 2.56
N ARG A 19 15.11 -4.44 3.32
CA ARG A 19 14.69 -3.05 3.55
C ARG A 19 15.56 -2.09 2.75
N PHE A 20 14.94 -1.09 2.13
CA PHE A 20 15.58 -0.01 1.39
C PHE A 20 15.06 1.33 1.90
N ASP A 21 15.89 2.09 2.61
CA ASP A 21 15.42 3.35 3.22
C ASP A 21 15.34 4.51 2.22
N ASN A 22 16.10 4.46 1.13
CA ASN A 22 16.11 5.46 0.05
C ASN A 22 16.46 4.81 -1.32
N ASN A 23 16.25 5.56 -2.41
CA ASN A 23 16.51 5.07 -3.77
C ASN A 23 17.99 4.70 -4.02
N ASN A 24 18.95 5.39 -3.38
CA ASN A 24 20.37 5.08 -3.51
C ASN A 24 20.69 3.68 -2.99
N GLU A 25 20.04 3.24 -1.91
CA GLU A 25 20.20 1.87 -1.43
C GLU A 25 19.70 0.84 -2.45
N TRP A 26 18.59 1.13 -3.13
CA TRP A 26 18.09 0.24 -4.18
C TRP A 26 19.12 0.13 -5.30
N ASP A 27 19.55 1.26 -5.86
CA ASP A 27 20.49 1.28 -6.99
C ASP A 27 21.81 0.56 -6.69
N ASN A 28 22.30 0.65 -5.45
CA ASN A 28 23.62 0.13 -5.08
C ASN A 28 23.59 -1.23 -4.38
N LEU A 29 22.49 -1.62 -3.72
CA LEU A 29 22.43 -2.79 -2.85
C LEU A 29 21.36 -3.81 -3.25
N GLN A 30 20.50 -3.53 -4.24
CA GLN A 30 19.42 -4.44 -4.63
C GLN A 30 19.90 -5.87 -4.92
N TYR A 31 20.99 -6.01 -5.67
CA TYR A 31 21.57 -7.30 -6.06
C TYR A 31 22.24 -8.07 -4.91
N ARG A 32 22.52 -7.39 -3.79
CA ARG A 32 23.08 -8.01 -2.57
C ARG A 32 21.98 -8.41 -1.60
N LYS A 33 20.95 -7.57 -1.47
CA LYS A 33 19.83 -7.77 -0.53
C LYS A 33 18.78 -8.71 -1.09
N ILE A 34 18.43 -8.59 -2.37
CA ILE A 34 17.38 -9.39 -2.99
C ILE A 34 17.98 -10.65 -3.62
N GLY A 35 17.43 -11.79 -3.24
CA GLY A 35 17.84 -13.10 -3.75
C GLY A 35 16.74 -14.15 -3.55
N THR A 36 17.09 -15.43 -3.72
CA THR A 36 16.11 -16.54 -3.72
C THR A 36 15.49 -16.84 -2.35
N SER A 37 16.12 -16.39 -1.26
CA SER A 37 15.60 -16.48 0.11
C SER A 37 14.80 -15.24 0.53
N THR A 38 14.80 -14.18 -0.27
CA THR A 38 14.00 -12.98 0.00
C THR A 38 12.51 -13.31 -0.07
N ARG A 39 11.79 -12.89 0.95
CA ARG A 39 10.33 -13.07 1.09
C ARG A 39 9.63 -11.73 1.20
N LYS A 40 10.31 -10.72 1.74
CA LYS A 40 9.73 -9.43 2.03
C LYS A 40 10.61 -8.30 1.53
N ILE A 41 10.01 -7.35 0.82
CA ILE A 41 10.63 -6.07 0.44
C ILE A 41 9.90 -4.96 1.19
N VAL A 42 10.67 -4.09 1.83
CA VAL A 42 10.17 -2.94 2.59
C VAL A 42 10.87 -1.68 2.11
N PHE A 43 10.08 -0.65 1.79
CA PHE A 43 10.57 0.67 1.42
C PHE A 43 10.42 1.63 2.60
N GLY A 44 11.49 2.37 2.91
CA GLY A 44 11.56 3.30 4.04
C GLY A 44 11.13 4.73 3.69
N TYR A 45 11.38 5.64 4.64
CA TYR A 45 10.83 7.00 4.69
C TYR A 45 11.45 8.00 3.71
N GLN A 46 12.54 7.66 3.03
CA GLN A 46 13.17 8.47 1.97
C GLN A 46 13.08 7.79 0.60
N PHE A 47 12.26 6.75 0.48
CA PHE A 47 12.12 6.00 -0.75
C PHE A 47 11.00 6.56 -1.61
N VAL A 48 11.29 6.93 -2.85
CA VAL A 48 10.28 7.20 -3.86
C VAL A 48 10.11 5.95 -4.72
N LEU A 49 8.98 5.26 -4.58
CA LEU A 49 8.68 4.07 -5.36
C LEU A 49 8.26 4.48 -6.78
N LYS A 50 8.82 3.84 -7.79
CA LYS A 50 8.70 4.19 -9.22
C LYS A 50 8.60 2.93 -10.06
N ASP A 51 8.06 3.06 -11.27
CA ASP A 51 7.87 1.96 -12.21
C ASP A 51 9.17 1.15 -12.43
N ASP A 52 10.31 1.82 -12.56
CA ASP A 52 11.62 1.19 -12.75
C ASP A 52 11.97 0.17 -11.66
N HIS A 53 11.61 0.44 -10.40
CA HIS A 53 11.86 -0.49 -9.30
C HIS A 53 11.03 -1.78 -9.44
N ILE A 54 9.84 -1.68 -10.04
CA ILE A 54 9.01 -2.85 -10.33
C ILE A 54 9.56 -3.62 -11.55
N HIS A 55 10.00 -2.90 -12.58
CA HIS A 55 10.63 -3.49 -13.77
C HIS A 55 11.97 -4.18 -13.46
N ASP A 56 12.68 -3.75 -12.43
CA ASP A 56 13.91 -4.39 -11.95
C ASP A 56 13.64 -5.78 -11.35
N LEU A 57 12.47 -6.05 -10.75
CA LEU A 57 12.18 -7.33 -10.07
C LEU A 57 12.27 -8.55 -11.01
N PRO A 58 11.60 -8.58 -12.18
CA PRO A 58 11.77 -9.67 -13.15
C PRO A 58 13.22 -9.90 -13.57
N ALA A 59 14.03 -8.84 -13.67
CA ALA A 59 15.44 -8.92 -14.06
C ALA A 59 16.31 -9.61 -13.00
N MET A 60 15.88 -9.63 -11.73
CA MET A 60 16.55 -10.37 -10.65
C MET A 60 16.32 -11.88 -10.72
N GLY A 61 15.38 -12.32 -11.56
CA GLY A 61 15.11 -13.72 -11.87
C GLY A 61 13.78 -14.23 -11.31
N LYS A 62 13.14 -15.09 -12.10
CA LYS A 62 11.80 -15.66 -11.84
C LYS A 62 11.63 -16.22 -10.42
N ARG A 63 12.65 -16.92 -9.89
CA ARG A 63 12.62 -17.50 -8.54
C ARG A 63 12.50 -16.46 -7.43
N VAL A 64 13.02 -15.25 -7.63
CA VAL A 64 12.88 -14.17 -6.64
C VAL A 64 11.41 -13.79 -6.54
N CYS A 65 10.77 -13.50 -7.68
CA CYS A 65 9.37 -13.12 -7.74
C CYS A 65 8.42 -14.24 -7.26
N GLU A 66 8.73 -15.50 -7.57
CA GLU A 66 7.97 -16.66 -7.06
C GLU A 66 8.08 -16.82 -5.54
N ASN A 67 9.16 -16.36 -4.93
CA ASN A 67 9.37 -16.47 -3.50
C ASN A 67 8.85 -15.26 -2.72
N LEU A 68 8.65 -14.12 -3.37
CA LEU A 68 8.20 -12.91 -2.72
C LEU A 68 6.78 -13.08 -2.18
N THR A 69 6.62 -12.85 -0.88
CA THR A 69 5.33 -12.93 -0.17
C THR A 69 4.85 -11.57 0.32
N ASP A 70 5.75 -10.62 0.54
CA ASP A 70 5.43 -9.35 1.15
C ASP A 70 6.07 -8.19 0.37
N PHE A 71 5.25 -7.24 -0.09
CA PHE A 71 5.71 -6.02 -0.75
C PHE A 71 5.11 -4.82 -0.03
N VAL A 72 5.95 -4.07 0.69
CA VAL A 72 5.50 -3.09 1.68
C VAL A 72 6.10 -1.72 1.43
N PHE A 73 5.28 -0.80 0.95
CA PHE A 73 5.52 0.63 0.93
C PHE A 73 4.56 1.32 1.92
N LYS A 74 5.13 2.01 2.92
CA LYS A 74 4.36 2.78 3.89
C LYS A 74 4.70 4.26 3.74
N TYR A 75 3.67 5.09 3.70
CA TYR A 75 3.79 6.53 3.68
C TYR A 75 3.75 7.09 5.11
N GLY A 76 4.65 8.02 5.44
CA GLY A 76 4.64 8.71 6.74
C GLY A 76 5.28 7.95 7.92
N ASP A 77 6.50 7.41 7.75
CA ASP A 77 7.30 6.88 8.86
C ASP A 77 8.14 8.03 9.48
N VAL A 78 7.53 8.72 10.45
CA VAL A 78 8.08 9.45 11.63
C VAL A 78 9.30 10.39 11.56
N SER A 79 9.87 10.72 10.40
CA SER A 79 11.04 11.63 10.32
C SER A 79 10.73 13.04 9.82
N TYR A 80 11.35 14.06 10.45
CA TYR A 80 11.36 15.47 10.01
C TYR A 80 11.78 15.63 8.54
N ASP A 81 12.59 14.69 8.05
CA ASP A 81 13.15 14.67 6.69
C ASP A 81 12.54 13.55 5.82
N ALA A 82 11.34 13.07 6.15
CA ALA A 82 10.65 12.06 5.35
C ALA A 82 10.25 12.63 3.97
N HIS A 83 10.76 11.98 2.92
CA HIS A 83 10.48 12.28 1.52
C HIS A 83 10.19 10.97 0.79
N ASN A 84 9.21 10.21 1.28
CA ASN A 84 8.72 9.03 0.58
C ASN A 84 7.47 9.35 -0.23
N GLY A 85 7.33 8.69 -1.37
CA GLY A 85 6.19 8.86 -2.26
C GLY A 85 6.08 7.71 -3.25
N VAL A 86 4.95 7.64 -3.97
CA VAL A 86 4.68 6.61 -4.97
C VAL A 86 4.42 7.24 -6.32
N GLU A 87 5.37 7.15 -7.25
CA GLU A 87 5.23 7.51 -8.66
C GLU A 87 5.02 6.24 -9.50
N LEU A 88 3.91 5.52 -9.24
CA LEU A 88 3.59 4.28 -9.95
C LEU A 88 2.40 4.46 -10.90
N LYS A 89 2.48 3.80 -12.05
CA LYS A 89 1.37 3.63 -13.00
C LYS A 89 0.73 2.25 -12.88
N ASP A 90 -0.51 2.13 -13.34
CA ASP A 90 -1.28 0.88 -13.33
C ASP A 90 -0.49 -0.27 -13.98
N ASP A 91 0.11 -0.05 -15.14
CA ASP A 91 0.87 -1.07 -15.87
C ASP A 91 2.00 -1.67 -15.04
N ALA A 92 2.73 -0.85 -14.27
CA ALA A 92 3.79 -1.32 -13.40
C ALA A 92 3.22 -2.17 -12.26
N VAL A 93 2.13 -1.75 -11.63
CA VAL A 93 1.53 -2.52 -10.53
C VAL A 93 0.90 -3.83 -11.03
N VAL A 94 0.29 -3.81 -12.22
CA VAL A 94 -0.19 -5.02 -12.89
C VAL A 94 0.98 -5.96 -13.19
N LEU A 95 2.13 -5.42 -13.63
CA LEU A 95 3.35 -6.22 -13.81
C LEU A 95 3.84 -6.83 -12.49
N LEU A 96 3.76 -6.10 -11.38
CA LEU A 96 4.09 -6.63 -10.05
C LEU A 96 3.21 -7.85 -9.71
N ALA A 97 1.89 -7.73 -9.86
CA ALA A 97 0.94 -8.79 -9.60
C ALA A 97 1.18 -10.02 -10.51
N LYS A 98 1.46 -9.80 -11.80
CA LYS A 98 1.79 -10.86 -12.77
C LYS A 98 3.11 -11.56 -12.44
N SER A 99 4.11 -10.80 -12.03
CA SER A 99 5.46 -11.32 -11.79
C SER A 99 5.55 -12.07 -10.47
N CYS A 100 4.81 -11.64 -9.44
CA CYS A 100 4.87 -12.16 -8.08
C CYS A 100 3.54 -12.81 -7.64
N PRO A 101 3.12 -13.95 -8.21
CA PRO A 101 1.80 -14.55 -7.94
C PRO A 101 1.63 -15.12 -6.51
N ASN A 102 2.73 -15.24 -5.76
CA ASN A 102 2.74 -15.79 -4.40
C ASN A 102 2.65 -14.73 -3.29
N LEU A 103 2.40 -13.47 -3.65
CA LEU A 103 2.18 -12.38 -2.70
C LEU A 103 1.04 -12.71 -1.72
N LYS A 104 1.32 -12.49 -0.44
CA LYS A 104 0.42 -12.65 0.70
C LYS A 104 0.04 -11.31 1.31
N VAL A 105 0.97 -10.36 1.32
CA VAL A 105 0.80 -9.03 1.89
C VAL A 105 1.31 -8.00 0.88
N VAL A 106 0.43 -7.10 0.46
CA VAL A 106 0.79 -5.95 -0.35
C VAL A 106 0.31 -4.70 0.38
N GLN A 107 1.21 -3.74 0.60
CA GLN A 107 0.89 -2.42 1.13
C GLN A 107 1.46 -1.37 0.21
N LEU A 108 0.58 -0.58 -0.40
CA LEU A 108 0.90 0.60 -1.21
C LEU A 108 0.09 1.78 -0.65
N GLN A 109 0.77 2.65 0.07
CA GLN A 109 0.21 3.88 0.64
C GLN A 109 0.60 5.09 -0.19
N ASP A 110 -0.21 6.15 -0.11
CA ASP A 110 -0.10 7.40 -0.87
C ASP A 110 -0.13 7.23 -2.40
N ILE A 111 -0.99 6.33 -2.88
CA ILE A 111 -1.28 6.19 -4.31
C ILE A 111 -2.26 7.30 -4.75
N TYR A 112 -2.01 7.94 -5.90
CA TYR A 112 -2.82 9.10 -6.34
C TYR A 112 -3.47 8.98 -7.72
N SER A 113 -3.10 7.98 -8.54
CA SER A 113 -3.56 7.88 -9.93
C SER A 113 -3.85 6.45 -10.38
N MET A 114 -4.08 5.53 -9.45
CA MET A 114 -4.33 4.13 -9.80
C MET A 114 -5.80 3.91 -10.16
N THR A 115 -6.11 2.91 -10.99
CA THR A 115 -7.52 2.56 -11.29
C THR A 115 -7.89 1.21 -10.69
N ASP A 116 -9.16 0.82 -10.88
CA ASP A 116 -9.68 -0.48 -10.47
C ASP A 116 -8.86 -1.65 -11.03
N VAL A 117 -8.23 -1.47 -12.20
CA VAL A 117 -7.37 -2.46 -12.84
C VAL A 117 -6.29 -2.97 -11.88
N VAL A 118 -5.74 -2.11 -11.02
CA VAL A 118 -4.72 -2.48 -10.04
C VAL A 118 -5.29 -3.37 -8.94
N LEU A 119 -6.46 -3.01 -8.42
CA LEU A 119 -7.16 -3.79 -7.39
C LEU A 119 -7.50 -5.18 -7.93
N LEU A 120 -8.13 -5.24 -9.10
CA LEU A 120 -8.56 -6.49 -9.73
C LEU A 120 -7.36 -7.37 -10.12
N ALA A 121 -6.25 -6.77 -10.59
CA ALA A 121 -5.03 -7.51 -10.91
C ALA A 121 -4.47 -8.25 -9.69
N PHE A 122 -4.39 -7.61 -8.51
CA PHE A 122 -3.92 -8.32 -7.31
C PHE A 122 -4.87 -9.44 -6.90
N LEU A 123 -6.18 -9.21 -6.99
CA LEU A 123 -7.18 -10.19 -6.56
C LEU A 123 -7.20 -11.42 -7.48
N GLY A 124 -7.16 -11.20 -8.80
CA GLY A 124 -7.20 -12.26 -9.79
C GLY A 124 -5.87 -13.01 -9.97
N LEU A 125 -4.72 -12.33 -9.79
CA LEU A 125 -3.40 -12.92 -10.09
C LEU A 125 -2.64 -13.41 -8.85
N CYS A 126 -3.02 -12.99 -7.64
CA CYS A 126 -2.36 -13.39 -6.39
C CYS A 126 -3.32 -14.22 -5.49
N PRO A 127 -3.52 -15.52 -5.77
CA PRO A 127 -4.47 -16.36 -5.02
C PRO A 127 -4.06 -16.60 -3.55
N LYS A 128 -2.82 -16.29 -3.17
CA LYS A 128 -2.32 -16.42 -1.80
C LYS A 128 -2.47 -15.15 -0.98
N LEU A 129 -3.06 -14.10 -1.54
CA LEU A 129 -3.20 -12.80 -0.89
C LEU A 129 -4.08 -12.92 0.38
N THR A 130 -3.59 -12.37 1.48
CA THR A 130 -4.25 -12.36 2.79
C THR A 130 -4.52 -10.94 3.27
N SER A 131 -3.70 -9.99 2.84
CA SER A 131 -3.81 -8.57 3.13
C SER A 131 -3.45 -7.75 1.91
N LEU A 132 -4.34 -6.87 1.48
CA LEU A 132 -4.12 -5.90 0.42
C LEU A 132 -4.44 -4.51 0.96
N GLU A 133 -3.50 -3.59 0.84
CA GLU A 133 -3.68 -2.18 1.16
C GLU A 133 -3.29 -1.34 -0.04
N LEU A 134 -4.27 -0.64 -0.59
CA LEU A 134 -4.15 0.32 -1.68
C LEU A 134 -4.82 1.60 -1.19
N THR A 135 -4.07 2.54 -0.62
CA THR A 135 -4.65 3.72 0.03
C THR A 135 -3.94 4.98 -0.40
N GLY A 136 -4.68 6.06 -0.62
CA GLY A 136 -4.13 7.39 -0.83
C GLY A 136 -5.23 8.44 -0.84
N ASN A 137 -4.87 9.70 -0.56
CA ASN A 137 -5.85 10.73 -0.20
C ASN A 137 -6.78 11.14 -1.35
N ALA A 138 -6.32 11.03 -2.59
CA ALA A 138 -7.09 11.38 -3.79
C ALA A 138 -7.66 10.15 -4.51
N GLN A 139 -7.31 8.95 -4.07
CA GLN A 139 -7.66 7.71 -4.76
C GLN A 139 -9.14 7.35 -4.51
N LYS A 140 -9.82 6.89 -5.56
CA LYS A 140 -11.14 6.27 -5.47
C LYS A 140 -11.15 4.96 -6.27
N PHE A 141 -11.89 3.97 -5.78
CA PHE A 141 -12.22 2.75 -6.53
C PHE A 141 -13.71 2.79 -6.85
N SER A 142 -14.10 2.22 -7.99
CA SER A 142 -15.48 2.27 -8.47
C SER A 142 -16.36 1.19 -7.83
N THR A 143 -17.67 1.35 -8.01
CA THR A 143 -18.66 0.32 -7.68
C THR A 143 -18.42 -0.94 -8.53
N ASP A 144 -18.11 -0.78 -9.81
CA ASP A 144 -17.83 -1.87 -10.76
C ASP A 144 -16.73 -2.80 -10.24
N ALA A 145 -15.69 -2.25 -9.61
CA ALA A 145 -14.65 -3.06 -8.99
C ALA A 145 -15.17 -3.96 -7.86
N MET A 146 -16.15 -3.50 -7.08
CA MET A 146 -16.77 -4.31 -6.02
C MET A 146 -17.73 -5.35 -6.59
N GLU A 147 -18.40 -5.06 -7.70
CA GLU A 147 -19.27 -6.00 -8.42
C GLU A 147 -18.44 -7.12 -9.05
N GLU A 148 -17.36 -6.78 -9.75
CA GLU A 148 -16.43 -7.75 -10.33
C GLU A 148 -15.85 -8.70 -9.26
N MET A 149 -15.55 -8.19 -8.06
CA MET A 149 -15.12 -9.01 -6.93
C MET A 149 -16.20 -9.99 -6.42
N GLN A 150 -17.48 -9.64 -6.56
CA GLN A 150 -18.60 -10.50 -6.19
C GLN A 150 -18.83 -11.58 -7.26
N GLU A 151 -18.68 -11.23 -8.54
CA GLU A 151 -18.79 -12.17 -9.67
C GLU A 151 -17.65 -13.22 -9.69
N HIS A 152 -16.49 -12.88 -9.11
CA HIS A 152 -15.31 -13.75 -9.04
C HIS A 152 -14.95 -14.17 -7.59
N PRO A 153 -15.73 -15.06 -6.94
CA PRO A 153 -15.44 -15.53 -5.58
C PRO A 153 -14.14 -16.33 -5.46
N GLU A 154 -13.62 -16.87 -6.56
CA GLU A 154 -12.35 -17.59 -6.65
C GLU A 154 -11.12 -16.67 -6.55
N TRP A 155 -11.28 -15.36 -6.70
CA TRP A 155 -10.19 -14.40 -6.59
C TRP A 155 -9.78 -14.15 -5.14
N ALA A 156 -8.48 -14.29 -4.87
CA ALA A 156 -7.87 -14.16 -3.54
C ALA A 156 -8.74 -14.78 -2.42
N PRO A 157 -9.02 -16.10 -2.44
CA PRO A 157 -9.98 -16.73 -1.53
C PRO A 157 -9.53 -16.70 -0.06
N LYS A 158 -8.24 -16.41 0.19
CA LYS A 158 -7.65 -16.28 1.53
C LYS A 158 -7.58 -14.82 2.01
N LEU A 159 -8.14 -13.87 1.27
CA LEU A 159 -8.10 -12.46 1.61
C LEU A 159 -8.90 -12.20 2.88
N LYS A 160 -8.22 -11.70 3.91
CA LYS A 160 -8.82 -11.36 5.21
C LYS A 160 -8.87 -9.86 5.44
N LYS A 161 -7.98 -9.10 4.81
CA LYS A 161 -7.86 -7.65 5.00
C LYS A 161 -7.76 -6.97 3.66
N LEU A 162 -8.68 -6.04 3.40
CA LEU A 162 -8.66 -5.15 2.26
C LEU A 162 -8.73 -3.71 2.79
N LEU A 163 -7.69 -2.92 2.55
CA LEU A 163 -7.63 -1.53 2.95
C LEU A 163 -7.70 -0.67 1.69
N LEU A 164 -8.73 0.20 1.62
CA LEU A 164 -9.04 1.07 0.49
C LEU A 164 -9.10 2.52 0.97
N PRO A 165 -8.91 3.51 0.09
CA PRO A 165 -9.14 4.91 0.43
C PRO A 165 -10.58 5.12 0.91
N SER A 166 -10.76 6.05 1.83
CA SER A 166 -12.10 6.47 2.23
C SER A 166 -12.79 7.15 1.05
N CYS A 167 -13.90 6.57 0.62
CA CYS A 167 -14.87 7.30 -0.17
C CYS A 167 -15.68 8.23 0.76
N GLY A 168 -16.21 9.34 0.25
CA GLY A 168 -17.22 10.10 0.97
C GLY A 168 -18.52 9.29 1.09
N ASP A 169 -19.59 9.92 1.58
CA ASP A 169 -20.96 9.37 1.57
C ASP A 169 -21.99 10.37 1.01
N SER A 170 -21.51 11.46 0.44
CA SER A 170 -22.34 12.57 -0.02
C SER A 170 -22.95 12.28 -1.40
N THR A 171 -22.18 11.65 -2.29
CA THR A 171 -22.60 11.44 -3.68
C THR A 171 -23.33 10.12 -3.88
N LYS A 172 -24.09 10.00 -4.99
CA LYS A 172 -24.79 8.76 -5.35
C LYS A 172 -23.81 7.59 -5.57
N ALA A 173 -22.75 7.82 -6.35
CA ALA A 173 -21.73 6.83 -6.63
C ALA A 173 -21.04 6.31 -5.35
N GLU A 174 -20.76 7.20 -4.39
CA GLU A 174 -20.18 6.81 -3.10
C GLU A 174 -21.12 5.94 -2.27
N LYS A 175 -22.43 6.24 -2.28
CA LYS A 175 -23.43 5.40 -1.59
C LYS A 175 -23.57 4.04 -2.25
N GLU A 176 -23.51 3.97 -3.58
CA GLU A 176 -23.52 2.71 -4.35
C GLU A 176 -22.28 1.87 -4.07
N PHE A 177 -21.09 2.48 -4.10
CA PHE A 177 -19.85 1.83 -3.69
C PHE A 177 -19.96 1.25 -2.28
N MET A 178 -20.47 2.03 -1.33
CA MET A 178 -20.65 1.59 0.05
C MET A 178 -21.66 0.44 0.18
N LYS A 179 -22.69 0.41 -0.67
CA LYS A 179 -23.67 -0.67 -0.72
C LYS A 179 -23.00 -1.96 -1.23
N GLU A 180 -22.29 -1.90 -2.34
CA GLU A 180 -21.66 -3.08 -2.94
C GLU A 180 -20.49 -3.61 -2.11
N MET A 181 -19.65 -2.73 -1.54
CA MET A 181 -18.62 -3.14 -0.60
C MET A 181 -19.21 -3.85 0.63
N ARG A 182 -20.36 -3.40 1.14
CA ARG A 182 -21.06 -4.10 2.24
C ARG A 182 -21.59 -5.46 1.80
N ASN A 183 -22.14 -5.58 0.59
CA ASN A 183 -22.58 -6.86 0.03
C ASN A 183 -21.40 -7.84 -0.10
N LEU A 184 -20.27 -7.39 -0.66
CA LEU A 184 -19.03 -8.16 -0.72
C LEU A 184 -18.60 -8.69 0.65
N THR A 185 -18.65 -7.87 1.71
CA THR A 185 -18.30 -8.34 3.07
C THR A 185 -19.34 -9.28 3.69
N ARG A 186 -20.59 -9.31 3.18
CA ARG A 186 -21.62 -10.30 3.60
C ARG A 186 -21.36 -11.66 2.98
N GLU A 187 -20.99 -11.68 1.71
CA GLU A 187 -20.61 -12.89 0.98
C GLU A 187 -19.31 -13.47 1.54
N ARG A 188 -18.28 -12.62 1.63
CA ARG A 188 -16.97 -12.97 2.21
C ARG A 188 -16.94 -12.68 3.71
N ARG A 189 -17.56 -13.53 4.52
CA ARG A 189 -17.75 -13.32 5.98
C ARG A 189 -16.46 -13.13 6.78
N ASP A 190 -15.34 -13.62 6.28
CA ASP A 190 -14.01 -13.51 6.89
C ASP A 190 -13.21 -12.29 6.40
N LEU A 191 -13.71 -11.57 5.39
CA LEU A 191 -13.09 -10.38 4.82
C LEU A 191 -13.41 -9.15 5.68
N PHE A 192 -12.35 -8.47 6.13
CA PHE A 192 -12.41 -7.14 6.71
C PHE A 192 -12.04 -6.11 5.66
N VAL A 193 -12.99 -5.24 5.30
CA VAL A 193 -12.71 -4.05 4.50
C VAL A 193 -12.49 -2.86 5.44
N THR A 194 -11.39 -2.15 5.28
CA THR A 194 -11.09 -0.94 6.05
C THR A 194 -10.96 0.23 5.10
N LEU A 195 -11.80 1.24 5.30
CA LEU A 195 -11.69 2.51 4.61
C LEU A 195 -10.74 3.42 5.39
N VAL A 196 -9.71 3.92 4.73
CA VAL A 196 -8.64 4.74 5.32
C VAL A 196 -8.73 6.15 4.74
N GLY A 197 -9.00 7.13 5.57
CA GLY A 197 -9.04 8.55 5.18
C GLY A 197 -8.21 9.40 6.12
N THR A 198 -7.84 10.60 5.69
CA THR A 198 -7.17 11.60 6.53
C THR A 198 -8.16 12.68 6.96
N MET A 199 -8.18 13.01 8.24
CA MET A 199 -8.97 14.12 8.78
C MET A 199 -8.07 15.12 9.50
N GLN A 200 -8.38 16.41 9.37
CA GLN A 200 -7.75 17.46 10.17
C GLN A 200 -8.42 17.52 11.54
N VAL A 201 -7.63 17.30 12.59
CA VAL A 201 -8.04 17.39 13.98
C VAL A 201 -7.25 18.52 14.62
N LYS A 202 -7.95 19.42 15.31
CA LYS A 202 -7.28 20.47 16.06
C LYS A 202 -6.77 19.91 17.39
N LYS A 203 -5.46 19.84 17.58
CA LYS A 203 -4.82 19.48 18.84
C LYS A 203 -4.02 20.66 19.37
N TRP A 204 -4.27 21.05 20.62
CA TRP A 204 -3.50 22.08 21.32
C TRP A 204 -3.31 23.41 20.57
N GLY A 205 -4.31 23.82 19.77
CA GLY A 205 -4.26 25.07 18.98
C GLY A 205 -3.79 24.90 17.54
N ASP A 206 -3.17 23.76 17.19
CA ASP A 206 -2.68 23.45 15.85
C ASP A 206 -3.54 22.41 15.13
N TRP A 207 -3.57 22.46 13.81
CA TRP A 207 -4.27 21.48 12.97
C TRP A 207 -3.33 20.34 12.61
N GLU A 208 -3.68 19.13 13.04
CA GLU A 208 -2.98 17.89 12.74
C GLU A 208 -3.78 16.98 11.80
N LEU A 209 -3.12 16.42 10.79
CA LEU A 209 -3.69 15.35 9.98
C LEU A 209 -3.62 14.04 10.77
N THR A 210 -4.77 13.41 10.96
CA THR A 210 -4.89 12.10 11.60
C THR A 210 -5.48 11.11 10.63
N VAL A 211 -4.97 9.89 10.64
CA VAL A 211 -5.50 8.79 9.81
C VAL A 211 -6.68 8.17 10.53
N GLN A 212 -7.86 8.25 9.92
CA GLN A 212 -9.07 7.58 10.37
C GLN A 212 -9.25 6.26 9.63
N LYS A 213 -9.48 5.17 10.37
CA LYS A 213 -9.77 3.86 9.82
C LYS A 213 -11.18 3.45 10.20
N THR A 214 -12.02 3.14 9.21
CA THR A 214 -13.37 2.62 9.42
C THR A 214 -13.46 1.20 8.91
N HIS A 215 -13.81 0.27 9.79
CA HIS A 215 -13.82 -1.16 9.50
C HIS A 215 -15.22 -1.68 9.17
N TYR A 216 -15.32 -2.54 8.18
CA TYR A 216 -16.54 -3.21 7.74
C TYR A 216 -16.31 -4.72 7.67
N GLN A 217 -17.28 -5.48 8.18
CA GLN A 217 -17.30 -6.94 8.11
C GLN A 217 -18.75 -7.40 8.15
N ARG A 218 -19.10 -8.45 7.39
CA ARG A 218 -20.45 -9.03 7.37
C ARG A 218 -21.54 -7.99 7.06
N GLY A 219 -21.22 -6.97 6.27
CA GLY A 219 -22.11 -5.87 5.90
C GLY A 219 -22.30 -4.77 6.94
N HIS A 220 -21.59 -4.82 8.07
CA HIS A 220 -21.75 -3.86 9.16
C HIS A 220 -20.44 -3.11 9.46
N LYS A 221 -20.59 -1.84 9.86
CA LYS A 221 -19.48 -1.07 10.44
C LYS A 221 -19.12 -1.68 11.80
N THR A 222 -17.86 -2.05 11.99
CA THR A 222 -17.38 -2.68 13.22
C THR A 222 -16.58 -1.68 14.07
N ARG A 223 -16.77 -1.74 15.39
CA ARG A 223 -16.00 -0.92 16.36
C ARG A 223 -14.66 -1.56 16.77
N LYS A 224 -14.40 -2.81 16.39
CA LYS A 224 -13.26 -3.59 16.87
C LYS A 224 -12.45 -4.14 15.71
N PHE A 225 -11.28 -3.56 15.48
CA PHE A 225 -10.16 -4.33 14.98
C PHE A 225 -9.40 -4.81 16.22
N LYS A 226 -9.48 -6.09 16.58
CA LYS A 226 -8.49 -6.66 17.49
C LYS A 226 -7.20 -6.74 16.69
N GLN A 227 -6.39 -5.68 16.72
CA GLN A 227 -4.95 -5.86 16.48
C GLN A 227 -4.49 -6.89 17.51
N ALA A 228 -3.98 -8.02 17.04
CA ALA A 228 -3.07 -8.80 17.87
C ALA A 228 -1.85 -7.89 18.06
N THR A 229 -1.86 -7.11 19.14
CA THR A 229 -0.69 -6.39 19.61
C THR A 229 0.36 -7.44 19.99
N PRO A 230 1.59 -7.37 19.46
CA PRO A 230 2.72 -7.97 20.16
C PRO A 230 2.81 -7.34 21.56
N PRO A 231 3.31 -8.06 22.57
CA PRO A 231 3.50 -7.47 23.88
C PRO A 231 4.50 -6.31 23.75
N CYS A 232 4.01 -5.13 24.11
CA CYS A 232 4.69 -3.94 24.62
C CYS A 232 6.23 -3.90 24.49
N SER A 233 6.73 -3.00 23.65
CA SER A 233 7.90 -2.18 23.96
C SER A 233 7.72 -0.82 23.26
N ASP A 234 7.25 0.14 24.06
CA ASP A 234 7.50 1.59 24.07
C ASP A 234 7.32 2.46 22.81
N GLU A 235 6.67 3.61 23.09
CA GLU A 235 6.53 4.85 22.29
C GLU A 235 5.56 4.86 21.09
N GLU A 236 4.25 4.83 21.40
CA GLU A 236 3.26 5.54 20.57
C GLU A 236 3.47 7.06 20.72
N ILE A 237 4.36 7.64 19.91
CA ILE A 237 4.35 9.08 19.64
C ILE A 237 3.50 9.30 18.39
N GLY A 238 2.31 9.83 18.58
CA GLY A 238 1.40 10.18 17.49
C GLY A 238 2.05 11.15 16.51
N SER A 239 1.95 10.85 15.21
CA SER A 239 2.46 11.73 14.14
C SER A 239 1.68 13.04 14.12
N THR A 240 2.35 14.17 14.37
CA THR A 240 1.75 15.52 14.40
C THR A 240 2.13 16.30 13.13
N TRP A 241 1.18 16.55 12.24
CA TRP A 241 1.37 17.51 11.15
C TRP A 241 0.96 18.90 11.66
N ARG A 242 1.74 19.99 11.49
CA ARG A 242 1.29 21.33 11.96
C ARG A 242 1.14 22.31 10.80
N LYS A 243 0.02 23.04 10.78
CA LYS A 243 -0.22 24.15 9.84
C LYS A 243 0.37 25.46 10.39
N ARG A 244 1.52 25.91 9.88
CA ARG A 244 1.98 27.31 10.08
C ARG A 244 1.47 28.19 8.94
N SER A 245 0.74 29.25 9.29
CA SER A 245 0.45 30.34 8.36
C SER A 245 1.69 31.22 8.18
N ARG A 246 2.04 31.60 6.94
CA ARG A 246 2.47 32.99 6.65
C ARG A 246 2.56 33.37 5.16
N ARG A 247 2.05 34.59 4.95
CA ARG A 247 2.09 35.56 3.85
C ARG A 247 1.27 35.31 2.57
N PRO A 248 0.60 36.36 2.03
CA PRO A 248 -0.34 36.24 0.92
C PRO A 248 0.43 36.07 -0.40
N GLY A 249 0.02 35.09 -1.22
CA GLY A 249 0.48 34.95 -2.61
C GLY A 249 1.38 33.74 -2.93
N GLY A 250 1.65 32.84 -1.98
CA GLY A 250 2.41 31.60 -2.24
C GLY A 250 1.51 30.37 -2.36
N SER A 251 1.84 29.47 -3.30
CA SER A 251 1.24 28.13 -3.38
C SER A 251 1.39 27.35 -2.06
N MET A 252 0.39 26.53 -1.74
CA MET A 252 0.19 25.86 -0.47
C MET A 252 1.12 24.64 -0.35
N TYR A 253 2.05 24.65 0.61
CA TYR A 253 2.90 23.50 0.92
C TYR A 253 2.78 23.10 2.40
N TRP A 254 2.66 21.81 2.66
CA TRP A 254 2.68 21.21 4.00
C TRP A 254 4.14 20.92 4.39
N ARG A 255 4.55 21.30 5.61
CA ARG A 255 5.86 20.92 6.19
C ARG A 255 5.64 20.01 7.38
N TYR A 256 6.42 18.94 7.44
CA TYR A 256 6.51 18.04 8.57
C TYR A 256 7.34 18.73 9.69
N HIS A 257 6.85 18.68 10.93
CA HIS A 257 7.65 18.86 12.15
C HIS A 257 7.62 17.53 12.88
#